data_AF-A0A920S2N5-F1
#
_entry.id   AF-A0A920S2N5-F1
#
_cell.length_a   1.000
_cell.length_b   1.000
_cell.length_c   1.000
_cell.angle_alpha   90.00
_cell.angle_beta   90.00
_cell.angle_gamma   90.00
#
_symmetry.space_group_name_H-M   'P 1'
#
loop_
_entity.id
_entity.type
_entity.pdbx_description
1 polymer ?
#
loop_
_entity_poly.entity_id
_entity_poly.type
_entity_poly.pdbx_seq_one_letter_code
_entity_poly.pdbx_strand_id
1 'polypeptide(L)'
;MKSVSMYLFGSWAWLVFTVILLIMVCCFPFTRTAESTRTLGKRSASAMLKIMGIKLNVEGSEHLVNGPSILVANHASYTDPMILAAALPPKFGYVAKKELKHIPFANYVLGKLGTHLVDRVNPKKGADDLNKIMKSNKAQDSIVFFPEATFLKEKGLLKFKKGAFITAIRNKSPVSQ
;
A
#
# COMPACT_ATOMS: atom_id res chain seq x y z
N MET A 1 0.45 -28.32 14.54
CA MET A 1 -0.83 -27.87 15.13
C MET A 1 -0.71 -26.40 15.49
N LYS A 2 -1.68 -25.55 15.13
CA LYS A 2 -1.68 -24.14 15.54
C LYS A 2 -1.94 -24.08 17.05
N SER A 3 -1.10 -23.38 17.81
CA SER A 3 -1.24 -23.29 19.27
C SER A 3 -2.40 -22.37 19.65
N VAL A 4 -3.02 -22.60 20.82
CA VAL A 4 -4.08 -21.71 21.37
C VAL A 4 -3.62 -20.26 21.43
N SER A 5 -2.35 -20.03 21.80
CA SER A 5 -1.71 -18.71 21.78
C SER A 5 -1.81 -18.01 20.43
N MET A 6 -1.66 -18.74 19.31
CA MET A 6 -1.74 -18.17 17.97
C MET A 6 -3.15 -17.66 17.65
N TYR A 7 -4.18 -18.37 18.10
CA TYR A 7 -5.58 -17.95 17.94
C TYR A 7 -5.89 -16.73 18.82
N LEU A 8 -5.44 -16.72 20.07
CA LEU A 8 -5.60 -15.57 20.96
C LEU A 8 -4.94 -14.31 20.40
N PHE A 9 -3.69 -14.42 19.92
CA PHE A 9 -3.00 -13.32 19.27
C PHE A 9 -3.72 -12.88 17.99
N GLY A 10 -4.19 -13.82 17.16
CA GLY A 10 -4.95 -13.51 15.96
C GLY A 10 -6.24 -12.74 16.25
N SER A 11 -7.00 -13.16 17.26
CA SER A 11 -8.22 -12.47 17.70
C SER A 11 -7.91 -11.08 18.24
N TRP A 12 -6.84 -10.94 19.04
CA TRP A 12 -6.36 -9.65 19.51
C TRP A 12 -5.97 -8.73 18.35
N ALA A 13 -5.19 -9.21 17.39
CA ALA A 13 -4.79 -8.46 16.21
C ALA A 13 -5.99 -7.96 15.39
N TRP A 14 -7.00 -8.82 15.19
CA TRP A 14 -8.24 -8.45 14.50
C TRP A 14 -9.05 -7.40 15.25
N LEU A 15 -9.11 -7.49 16.59
CA LEU A 15 -9.75 -6.49 17.42
C LEU A 15 -9.06 -5.12 17.27
N VAL A 16 -7.74 -5.08 17.43
CA VAL A 16 -6.94 -3.86 17.30
C VAL A 16 -7.10 -3.25 15.90
N PHE A 17 -7.00 -4.07 14.86
CA PHE A 17 -7.20 -3.64 13.47
C PHE A 17 -8.57 -2.99 13.27
N THR A 18 -9.63 -3.65 13.76
CA THR A 18 -11.00 -3.16 13.60
C THR A 18 -11.21 -1.84 14.34
N VAL A 19 -10.75 -1.73 15.59
CA VAL A 19 -10.88 -0.50 16.39
C VAL A 19 -10.13 0.67 15.73
N ILE A 20 -8.88 0.45 15.30
CA ILE A 20 -8.09 1.50 14.66
C ILE A 20 -8.68 1.90 13.31
N LEU A 21 -9.18 0.94 12.53
CA LEU A 21 -9.85 1.19 11.25
C LEU A 21 -11.11 2.04 11.45
N LEU A 22 -11.93 1.74 12.45
CA LEU A 22 -13.13 2.53 12.77
C LEU A 22 -12.77 3.96 13.17
N ILE A 23 -11.79 4.13 14.07
CA ILE A 23 -11.30 5.47 14.45
C ILE A 23 -10.79 6.23 13.21
N MET A 24 -9.99 5.56 12.37
CA MET A 24 -9.45 6.15 11.15
C MET A 24 -10.56 6.62 10.21
N VAL A 25 -11.59 5.79 9.97
CA VAL A 25 -12.73 6.13 9.12
C VAL A 25 -13.55 7.28 9.72
N CYS A 26 -13.78 7.29 11.03
CA CYS A 26 -14.42 8.41 11.72
C CYS A 26 -13.62 9.73 11.58
N CYS A 27 -12.31 9.65 11.38
CA CYS A 27 -11.47 10.82 11.16
C CYS A 27 -11.43 11.31 9.68
N PHE A 28 -11.94 10.54 8.71
CA PHE A 28 -11.91 10.91 7.28
C PHE A 28 -12.65 12.19 6.90
N PRO A 29 -13.74 12.61 7.56
CA PRO A 29 -14.37 13.91 7.30
C PRO A 29 -13.42 15.09 7.59
N PHE A 30 -12.42 14.89 8.46
CA PHE A 30 -11.43 15.91 8.82
C PHE A 30 -10.20 15.92 7.91
N THR A 31 -10.05 14.95 7.01
CA THR A 31 -8.96 14.90 6.03
C THR A 31 -9.42 15.44 4.67
N ARG A 32 -8.76 16.52 4.21
CA ARG A 32 -9.14 17.25 2.99
C ARG A 32 -8.40 16.77 1.74
N THR A 33 -7.23 16.16 1.91
CA THR A 33 -6.34 15.75 0.82
C THR A 33 -5.95 14.27 0.94
N ALA A 34 -5.47 13.67 -0.15
CA ALA A 34 -4.92 12.30 -0.11
C ALA A 34 -3.72 12.22 0.84
N GLU A 35 -2.84 13.22 0.84
CA GLU A 35 -1.67 13.28 1.73
C GLU A 35 -2.05 13.37 3.21
N SER A 36 -3.03 14.20 3.58
CA SER A 36 -3.53 14.26 4.97
C SER A 36 -4.16 12.93 5.39
N THR A 37 -4.88 12.27 4.47
CA THR A 37 -5.46 10.94 4.73
C THR A 37 -4.40 9.86 4.85
N ARG A 38 -3.34 9.90 4.05
CA ARG A 38 -2.17 9.01 4.16
C ARG A 38 -1.37 9.28 5.43
N THR A 39 -1.29 10.53 5.89
CA THR A 39 -0.67 10.88 7.19
C THR A 39 -1.43 10.25 8.34
N LEU A 40 -2.76 10.33 8.31
CA LEU A 40 -3.62 9.61 9.25
C LEU A 40 -3.40 8.09 9.15
N GLY A 41 -3.40 7.53 7.94
CA GLY A 41 -3.12 6.10 7.71
C GLY A 41 -1.76 5.65 8.26
N LYS A 42 -0.71 6.44 8.07
CA LYS A 42 0.62 6.21 8.65
C LYS A 42 0.55 6.17 10.18
N ARG A 43 -0.06 7.17 10.81
CA ARG A 43 -0.21 7.24 12.28
C ARG A 43 -1.00 6.04 12.81
N SER A 44 -2.09 5.67 12.15
CA SER A 44 -2.89 4.49 12.48
C SER A 44 -2.10 3.20 12.36
N ALA A 45 -1.32 3.03 11.28
CA ALA A 45 -0.47 1.85 11.09
C ALA A 45 0.65 1.77 12.13
N SER A 46 1.33 2.89 12.41
CA SER A 46 2.36 2.96 13.46
C SER A 46 1.79 2.65 14.85
N ALA A 47 0.62 3.20 15.19
CA ALA A 47 -0.07 2.92 16.45
C ALA A 47 -0.42 1.43 16.56
N MET A 48 -0.91 0.83 15.48
CA MET A 48 -1.25 -0.58 15.47
C MET A 48 -0.04 -1.48 15.72
N LEU A 49 1.07 -1.24 15.01
CA LEU A 49 2.31 -1.99 15.23
C LEU A 49 2.78 -1.87 16.69
N LYS A 50 2.71 -0.68 17.28
CA LYS A 50 3.06 -0.44 18.68
C LYS A 50 2.15 -1.21 19.66
N ILE A 51 0.83 -1.16 19.47
CA ILE A 51 -0.15 -1.87 20.31
C ILE A 51 0.01 -3.38 20.19
N MET A 52 0.38 -3.87 19.00
CA MET A 52 0.64 -5.29 18.76
C MET A 52 2.03 -5.74 19.24
N GLY A 53 2.86 -4.84 19.77
CA GLY A 53 4.23 -5.16 20.21
C GLY A 53 5.20 -5.48 19.06
N ILE A 54 4.88 -5.05 17.84
CA ILE A 54 5.70 -5.28 16.65
C ILE A 54 6.68 -4.13 16.49
N LYS A 55 7.98 -4.43 16.60
CA LYS A 55 9.05 -3.48 16.32
C LYS A 55 9.32 -3.42 14.82
N LEU A 56 9.04 -2.27 14.21
CA LEU A 56 9.40 -1.98 12.83
C LEU A 56 10.83 -1.42 12.78
N ASN A 57 11.71 -2.08 12.01
CA ASN A 57 13.03 -1.55 11.68
C ASN A 57 13.00 -1.07 10.21
N VAL A 58 13.49 0.14 9.96
CA VAL A 58 13.55 0.74 8.63
C VAL A 58 14.99 1.17 8.39
N GLU A 59 15.57 0.67 7.30
CA GLU A 59 16.93 0.96 6.86
C GLU A 59 16.88 1.51 5.43
N GLY A 60 17.83 2.36 5.05
CA GLY A 60 17.92 2.89 3.69
C GLY A 60 16.87 3.95 3.33
N SER A 61 16.22 4.58 4.32
CA SER A 61 15.22 5.63 4.07
C SER A 61 15.77 6.84 3.31
N GLU A 62 17.07 7.08 3.42
CA GLU A 62 17.87 8.10 2.72
C GLU A 62 18.00 7.83 1.22
N HIS A 63 17.77 6.58 0.77
CA HIS A 63 17.75 6.22 -0.65
C HIS A 63 16.41 6.52 -1.32
N LEU A 64 15.40 6.95 -0.55
CA LEU A 64 14.12 7.35 -1.13
C LEU A 64 14.29 8.59 -1.98
N VAL A 65 13.75 8.53 -3.21
CA VAL A 65 13.84 9.64 -4.14
C VAL A 65 13.00 10.83 -3.65
N ASN A 66 13.59 12.02 -3.76
CA ASN A 66 12.89 13.28 -3.55
C ASN A 66 12.07 13.62 -4.81
N GLY A 67 10.74 13.74 -4.64
CA GLY A 67 9.80 13.92 -5.74
C GLY A 67 9.08 12.63 -6.17
N PRO A 68 8.32 12.68 -7.29
CA PRO A 68 7.57 11.55 -7.84
C PRO A 68 8.48 10.38 -8.22
N SER A 69 8.19 9.21 -7.69
CA SER A 69 8.97 7.98 -7.94
C SER A 69 8.08 6.74 -7.88
N ILE A 70 8.59 5.63 -8.41
CA ILE A 70 7.97 4.32 -8.27
C ILE A 70 8.81 3.51 -7.28
N LEU A 71 8.24 3.21 -6.12
CA LEU A 71 8.82 2.29 -5.15
C LEU A 71 8.32 0.87 -5.45
N VAL A 72 9.25 -0.06 -5.62
CA VAL A 72 8.95 -1.46 -5.88
C VAL A 72 9.25 -2.26 -4.64
N ALA A 73 8.23 -2.89 -4.06
CA ALA A 73 8.37 -3.75 -2.89
C ALA A 73 7.93 -5.19 -3.23
N ASN A 74 8.60 -6.18 -2.65
CA ASN A 74 8.12 -7.56 -2.70
C ASN A 74 6.78 -7.70 -1.97
N HIS A 75 5.98 -8.69 -2.35
CA HIS A 75 4.68 -8.96 -1.70
C HIS A 75 4.76 -10.28 -0.94
N ALA A 76 4.66 -10.25 0.37
CA ALA A 76 4.73 -11.40 1.26
C ALA A 76 3.43 -11.61 2.06
N SER A 77 2.60 -10.58 2.24
CA SER A 77 1.42 -10.68 3.09
C SER A 77 0.35 -9.62 2.80
N TYR A 78 -0.86 -9.86 3.32
CA TYR A 78 -1.91 -8.83 3.35
C TYR A 78 -1.54 -7.62 4.23
N THR A 79 -0.57 -7.76 5.13
CA THR A 79 -0.12 -6.67 6.01
C THR A 79 0.93 -5.76 5.38
N ASP A 80 1.46 -6.08 4.20
CA ASP A 80 2.53 -5.29 3.58
C ASP A 80 2.14 -3.82 3.33
N PRO A 81 0.95 -3.49 2.77
CA PRO A 81 0.58 -2.08 2.55
C PRO A 81 0.52 -1.28 3.85
N MET A 82 0.15 -1.92 4.96
CA MET A 82 0.06 -1.31 6.28
C MET A 82 1.45 -1.12 6.90
N ILE A 83 2.34 -2.11 6.77
CA ILE A 83 3.74 -1.98 7.21
C ILE A 83 4.43 -0.86 6.42
N LEU A 84 4.25 -0.82 5.09
CA LEU A 84 4.79 0.24 4.25
C LEU A 84 4.17 1.60 4.58
N ALA A 85 2.88 1.67 4.93
CA ALA A 85 2.26 2.93 5.35
C ALA A 85 2.88 3.48 6.65
N ALA A 86 3.27 2.59 7.58
CA ALA A 86 3.99 3.00 8.79
C ALA A 86 5.43 3.44 8.49
N ALA A 87 6.11 2.77 7.57
CA ALA A 87 7.51 3.05 7.22
C ALA A 87 7.67 4.32 6.38
N LEU A 88 6.90 4.44 5.29
CA LEU A 88 7.13 5.42 4.24
C LEU A 88 6.56 6.81 4.57
N PRO A 89 7.08 7.88 3.95
CA PRO A 89 6.45 9.20 4.00
C PRO A 89 5.02 9.20 3.42
N PRO A 90 4.11 10.08 3.87
CA PRO A 90 2.70 10.09 3.44
C PRO A 90 2.45 10.61 2.01
N LYS A 91 3.49 10.66 1.16
CA LYS A 91 3.42 10.99 -0.29
C LYS A 91 3.23 9.77 -1.20
N PHE A 92 3.25 8.57 -0.62
CA PHE A 92 3.17 7.32 -1.37
C PHE A 92 1.72 6.83 -1.51
N GLY A 93 1.21 6.83 -2.75
CA GLY A 93 -0.01 6.14 -3.14
C GLY A 93 0.25 4.66 -3.41
N TYR A 94 -0.79 3.84 -3.30
CA TYR A 94 -0.68 2.38 -3.52
C TYR A 94 -1.38 1.98 -4.80
N VAL A 95 -1.01 0.82 -5.34
CA VAL A 95 -1.69 0.20 -6.47
C VAL A 95 -2.41 -1.05 -5.99
N ALA A 96 -3.74 -1.09 -6.17
CA ALA A 96 -4.59 -2.19 -5.73
C ALA A 96 -5.40 -2.80 -6.89
N LYS A 97 -6.00 -3.96 -6.63
CA LYS A 97 -6.77 -4.73 -7.62
C LYS A 97 -8.08 -4.02 -7.96
N LYS A 98 -8.38 -3.86 -9.25
CA LYS A 98 -9.56 -3.11 -9.75
C LYS A 98 -10.89 -3.56 -9.18
N GLU A 99 -10.99 -4.85 -8.87
CA GLU A 99 -12.17 -5.52 -8.35
C GLU A 99 -12.53 -5.03 -6.93
N LEU A 100 -11.59 -4.44 -6.19
CA LEU A 100 -11.85 -3.81 -4.88
C LEU A 100 -12.84 -2.65 -4.97
N LYS A 101 -13.05 -2.06 -6.17
CA LYS A 101 -14.08 -1.04 -6.38
C LYS A 101 -15.50 -1.55 -6.09
N HIS A 102 -15.71 -2.86 -6.20
CA HIS A 102 -17.03 -3.48 -6.00
C HIS A 102 -17.35 -3.77 -4.53
N ILE A 103 -16.37 -3.59 -3.64
CA ILE A 103 -16.57 -3.73 -2.19
C ILE A 103 -16.75 -2.32 -1.64
N PRO A 104 -17.98 -1.89 -1.25
CA PRO A 104 -18.28 -0.47 -0.99
C PRO A 104 -17.35 0.18 0.05
N PHE A 105 -17.12 -0.51 1.17
CA PHE A 105 -16.26 -0.02 2.24
C PHE A 105 -14.78 0.05 1.81
N ALA A 106 -14.29 -0.96 1.09
CA ALA A 106 -12.92 -0.95 0.58
C ALA A 106 -12.72 0.17 -0.45
N ASN A 107 -13.66 0.35 -1.37
CA ASN A 107 -13.61 1.42 -2.37
C ASN A 107 -13.55 2.81 -1.71
N TYR A 108 -14.34 3.04 -0.66
CA TYR A 108 -14.32 4.30 0.08
C TYR A 108 -12.96 4.58 0.75
N VAL A 109 -12.43 3.60 1.49
CA VAL A 109 -11.14 3.73 2.18
C VAL A 109 -10.00 3.91 1.19
N LEU A 110 -9.94 3.07 0.15
CA LEU A 110 -8.92 3.13 -0.88
C LEU A 110 -8.99 4.44 -1.68
N GLY A 111 -10.19 4.92 -1.98
CA GLY A 111 -10.41 6.21 -2.64
C GLY A 111 -9.91 7.39 -1.80
N LYS A 112 -10.22 7.42 -0.50
CA LYS A 112 -9.75 8.48 0.41
C LYS A 112 -8.23 8.47 0.61
N LEU A 113 -7.59 7.30 0.58
CA LEU A 113 -6.14 7.16 0.59
C LEU A 113 -5.46 7.51 -0.75
N GLY A 114 -6.23 7.80 -1.81
CA GLY A 114 -5.70 8.02 -3.15
C GLY A 114 -5.02 6.77 -3.70
N THR A 115 -5.57 5.58 -3.42
CA THR A 115 -5.10 4.30 -3.96
C THR A 115 -5.57 4.14 -5.40
N HIS A 116 -4.66 3.73 -6.26
CA HIS A 116 -4.95 3.54 -7.67
C HIS A 116 -5.37 2.10 -7.97
N LEU A 117 -6.52 1.95 -8.62
CA LEU A 117 -7.10 0.66 -8.96
C LEU A 117 -6.70 0.24 -10.38
N VAL A 118 -5.99 -0.88 -10.51
CA VAL A 118 -5.47 -1.37 -11.80
C VAL A 118 -5.92 -2.79 -12.11
N ASP A 119 -6.08 -3.07 -13.40
CA ASP A 119 -6.30 -4.43 -13.89
C ASP A 119 -5.01 -5.27 -13.73
N ARG A 120 -5.06 -6.28 -12.85
CA ARG A 120 -3.95 -7.22 -12.62
C ARG A 120 -4.07 -8.51 -13.45
N VAL A 121 -5.20 -8.71 -14.12
CA VAL A 121 -5.50 -9.90 -14.94
C VAL A 121 -4.97 -9.69 -16.35
N ASN A 122 -5.25 -8.52 -16.96
CA ASN A 122 -4.77 -8.16 -18.28
C ASN A 122 -3.54 -7.23 -18.18
N PRO A 123 -2.31 -7.71 -18.48
CA PRO A 123 -1.09 -6.91 -18.34
C PRO A 123 -1.07 -5.63 -19.18
N LYS A 124 -1.70 -5.66 -20.38
CA LYS A 124 -1.78 -4.48 -21.26
C LYS A 124 -2.67 -3.41 -20.64
N LYS A 125 -3.88 -3.79 -20.19
CA LYS A 125 -4.78 -2.87 -19.49
C LYS A 125 -4.18 -2.36 -18.19
N GLY A 126 -3.50 -3.20 -17.42
CA GLY A 126 -2.82 -2.79 -16.18
C GLY A 126 -1.72 -1.76 -16.45
N ALA A 127 -0.90 -1.98 -17.49
CA ALA A 127 0.11 -1.00 -17.90
C ALA A 127 -0.51 0.31 -18.39
N ASP A 128 -1.63 0.26 -19.11
CA ASP A 128 -2.35 1.45 -19.57
C ASP A 128 -2.99 2.22 -18.40
N ASP A 129 -3.60 1.51 -17.43
CA ASP A 129 -4.14 2.10 -16.21
C ASP A 129 -3.01 2.80 -15.43
N LEU A 130 -1.86 2.14 -15.23
CA LEU A 130 -0.66 2.73 -14.61
C LEU A 130 -0.12 3.96 -15.35
N ASN A 131 -0.08 3.91 -16.69
CA ASN A 131 0.36 5.07 -17.48
C ASN A 131 -0.61 6.24 -17.34
N LYS A 132 -1.93 5.99 -17.29
CA LYS A 132 -2.92 7.03 -17.03
C LYS A 132 -2.72 7.64 -15.66
N ILE A 133 -2.50 6.80 -14.64
CA ILE A 133 -2.23 7.23 -13.27
C ILE A 133 -1.00 8.15 -13.22
N MET A 134 0.12 7.75 -13.81
CA MET A 134 1.35 8.57 -13.82
C MET A 134 1.16 9.89 -14.58
N LYS A 135 0.38 9.90 -15.67
CA LYS A 135 0.07 11.12 -16.43
C LYS A 135 -0.96 12.02 -15.75
N SER A 136 -1.92 11.44 -15.03
CA SER A 136 -2.93 12.17 -14.25
C SER A 136 -2.35 12.69 -12.94
N ASN A 137 -1.34 12.01 -12.39
CA ASN A 137 -0.49 12.49 -11.31
C ASN A 137 0.43 13.62 -11.82
N LYS A 138 -0.18 14.71 -12.28
CA LYS A 138 0.42 16.05 -12.22
C LYS A 138 0.68 16.49 -10.77
N ALA A 139 0.24 15.69 -9.78
CA ALA A 139 0.56 15.81 -8.36
C ALA A 139 1.87 15.08 -8.04
N GLN A 140 2.64 15.64 -7.10
CA GLN A 140 4.00 15.24 -6.69
C GLN A 140 4.11 13.85 -6.01
N ASP A 141 3.11 12.98 -6.20
CA ASP A 141 2.97 11.72 -5.47
C ASP A 141 3.90 10.62 -6.01
N SER A 142 4.43 9.81 -5.09
CA SER A 142 5.13 8.57 -5.42
C SER A 142 4.17 7.38 -5.35
N ILE A 143 4.48 6.28 -6.03
CA ILE A 143 3.62 5.11 -6.10
C ILE A 143 4.36 3.88 -5.59
N VAL A 144 3.73 3.13 -4.69
CA VAL A 144 4.17 1.80 -4.26
C VAL A 144 3.56 0.75 -5.17
N PHE A 145 4.42 -0.13 -5.67
CA PHE A 145 4.04 -1.21 -6.56
C PHE A 145 4.59 -2.55 -6.07
N PHE A 146 3.71 -3.56 -6.10
CA PHE A 146 4.06 -4.95 -5.81
C PHE A 146 4.13 -5.74 -7.13
N PRO A 147 5.33 -5.99 -7.68
CA PRO A 147 5.49 -6.49 -9.04
C PRO A 147 5.11 -7.95 -9.20
N GLU A 148 5.06 -8.70 -8.11
CA GLU A 148 4.58 -10.08 -8.05
C GLU A 148 3.06 -10.16 -8.28
N ALA A 149 2.33 -9.07 -8.03
CA ALA A 149 0.86 -8.92 -8.10
C ALA A 149 0.03 -9.86 -7.20
N THR A 150 0.68 -10.84 -6.58
CA THR A 150 0.20 -11.80 -5.59
C THR A 150 1.36 -12.17 -4.66
N PHE A 151 1.09 -12.95 -3.62
CA PHE A 151 2.09 -13.56 -2.75
C PHE A 151 1.71 -15.01 -2.48
N LEU A 152 2.68 -15.84 -2.12
CA LEU A 152 2.46 -17.21 -1.65
C LEU A 152 2.80 -17.29 -0.16
N LYS A 153 2.30 -18.34 0.49
CA LYS A 153 2.65 -18.65 1.89
C LYS A 153 4.12 -19.06 2.03
N GLU A 154 4.70 -19.62 0.96
CA GLU A 154 6.08 -20.07 0.92
C GLU A 154 7.04 -18.87 0.85
N LYS A 155 8.24 -19.06 1.40
CA LYS A 155 9.29 -18.05 1.35
C LYS A 155 9.85 -17.99 -0.07
N GLY A 156 10.05 -16.78 -0.58
CA GLY A 156 10.70 -16.55 -1.86
C GLY A 156 10.09 -15.36 -2.61
N LEU A 157 10.70 -15.03 -3.74
CA LEU A 157 10.19 -14.04 -4.68
C LEU A 157 9.49 -14.75 -5.83
N LEU A 158 8.31 -14.26 -6.20
CA LEU A 158 7.66 -14.64 -7.44
C LEU A 158 8.22 -13.88 -8.63
N LYS A 159 7.87 -14.32 -9.83
CA LYS A 159 8.23 -13.64 -11.07
C LYS A 159 7.62 -12.24 -11.11
N PHE A 160 8.47 -11.24 -11.28
CA PHE A 160 8.04 -9.86 -11.40
C PHE A 160 7.35 -9.61 -12.74
N LYS A 161 6.16 -9.01 -12.70
CA LYS A 161 5.47 -8.50 -13.88
C LYS A 161 6.15 -7.22 -14.36
N LYS A 162 6.34 -7.09 -15.68
CA LYS A 162 7.04 -5.96 -16.31
C LYS A 162 6.28 -4.62 -16.25
N GLY A 163 5.00 -4.62 -15.85
CA GLY A 163 4.11 -3.45 -15.94
C GLY A 163 4.68 -2.18 -15.30
N ALA A 164 5.09 -2.24 -14.03
CA ALA A 164 5.68 -1.09 -13.35
C ALA A 164 6.96 -0.58 -14.00
N PHE A 165 7.86 -1.49 -14.39
CA PHE A 165 9.12 -1.10 -15.03
C PHE A 165 8.89 -0.45 -16.40
N ILE A 166 7.95 -0.98 -17.20
CA ILE A 166 7.56 -0.36 -18.47
C ILE A 166 6.94 1.02 -18.24
N THR A 167 6.09 1.17 -17.22
CA THR A 167 5.53 2.47 -16.84
C THR A 167 6.62 3.44 -16.39
N ALA A 168 7.60 3.00 -15.60
CA ALA A 168 8.73 3.82 -15.17
C ALA A 168 9.53 4.35 -16.37
N ILE A 169 9.89 3.47 -17.31
CA ILE A 169 10.64 3.81 -18.53
C ILE A 169 9.86 4.83 -19.37
N ARG A 170 8.56 4.59 -19.59
CA ARG A 170 7.71 5.47 -20.41
C ARG A 170 7.55 6.88 -19.83
N ASN A 171 7.50 6.98 -18.51
CA ASN A 171 7.31 8.25 -17.81
C ASN A 171 8.63 8.87 -17.31
N LYS A 172 9.78 8.29 -17.66
CA LYS A 172 11.11 8.69 -17.17
C LYS A 172 11.15 8.87 -15.65
N SER A 173 10.42 8.00 -14.95
CA SER A 173 10.27 8.08 -13.50
C SER A 173 11.31 7.19 -12.82
N PRO A 174 11.98 7.69 -11.77
CA PRO A 174 12.97 6.91 -11.05
C PRO A 174 12.30 5.75 -10.31
N VAL A 175 13.02 4.63 -10.22
CA VAL A 175 12.59 3.42 -9.51
C VAL A 175 13.50 3.22 -8.30
N SER A 176 12.92 3.04 -7.13
CA SER A 176 13.63 2.63 -5.90
C SER A 176 13.03 1.32 -5.38
N GLN A 177 13.76 0.62 -4.51
CA GLN A 177 13.33 -0.60 -3.84
C GLN A 177 13.46 -0.44 -2.34
#